data_AF-A0A1H5M3I5-F1
#
_entry.id   AF-A0A1H5M3I5-F1
#
_cell.length_a   1.000
_cell.length_b   1.000
_cell.length_c   1.000
_cell.angle_alpha   90.00
_cell.angle_beta   90.00
_cell.angle_gamma   90.00
#
_symmetry.space_group_name_H-M   'P 1'
#
loop_
_entity.id
_entity.type
_entity.pdbx_description
1 polymer ?
#
loop_
_entity_poly.entity_id
_entity_poly.type
_entity_poly.pdbx_seq_one_letter_code
_entity_poly.pdbx_strand_id
1 'polypeptide(L)' 'MYSGPANSTTLAATGFGITAATGLYWFLALVAIGGALAVAGKLTTRLALEPVQGADGQHRLRFTRNGQPLR' A
#
# COMPACT_ATOMS: atom_id res chain seq x y z
N MET A 1 -0.28 12.61 -53.34
CA MET A 1 0.14 11.78 -52.18
C MET A 1 -1.12 11.36 -51.46
N TYR A 2 -1.56 10.12 -51.64
CA TYR A 2 -2.78 9.59 -51.02
C TYR A 2 -2.39 8.91 -49.71
N SER A 3 -2.44 9.63 -48.59
CA SER A 3 -2.31 9.03 -47.26
C SER A 3 -3.65 8.38 -46.91
N GLY A 4 -3.84 7.15 -47.38
CA GLY A 4 -5.06 6.39 -47.14
C GLY A 4 -5.29 6.08 -45.65
N PRO A 5 -6.51 5.66 -45.29
CA PRO A 5 -6.96 5.41 -43.92
C PRO A 5 -6.15 4.36 -43.15
N ALA A 6 -5.25 3.62 -43.82
CA ALA A 6 -4.31 2.70 -43.20
C ALA A 6 -3.40 3.42 -42.18
N ASN A 7 -2.87 4.60 -42.51
CA ASN A 7 -1.90 5.27 -41.62
C ASN A 7 -2.58 5.85 -40.37
N SER A 8 -3.83 6.31 -40.49
CA SER A 8 -4.59 6.87 -39.37
C SER A 8 -5.15 5.80 -38.45
N THR A 9 -5.60 4.66 -39.00
CA THR A 9 -6.09 3.52 -38.20
C THR A 9 -4.95 2.84 -37.43
N THR A 10 -3.78 2.67 -38.03
CA THR A 10 -2.61 2.12 -37.32
C THR A 10 -2.12 3.07 -36.22
N LEU A 11 -2.13 4.38 -36.45
CA LEU A 11 -1.76 5.37 -35.44
C LEU A 11 -2.75 5.38 -34.27
N ALA A 12 -4.05 5.32 -34.54
CA ALA A 12 -5.08 5.25 -33.50
C ALA A 12 -5.00 3.95 -32.69
N ALA A 13 -4.77 2.81 -33.35
CA ALA A 13 -4.56 1.52 -32.68
C ALA A 13 -3.31 1.53 -31.79
N THR A 14 -2.21 2.11 -32.27
CA THR A 14 -0.96 2.24 -31.51
C THR A 14 -1.16 3.18 -30.31
N GLY A 15 -1.80 4.34 -30.49
CA GLY A 15 -2.10 5.27 -29.41
C GLY A 15 -3.03 4.68 -28.35
N PHE A 16 -4.06 3.94 -28.77
CA PHE A 16 -4.96 3.22 -27.85
C PHE A 16 -4.20 2.12 -27.10
N GLY A 17 -3.34 1.36 -27.78
CA GLY A 17 -2.50 0.33 -27.17
C GLY A 17 -1.56 0.89 -26.10
N ILE A 18 -0.90 2.02 -26.37
CA ILE A 18 -0.03 2.70 -25.40
C ILE A 18 -0.85 3.20 -24.20
N THR A 19 -2.02 3.79 -24.45
CA THR A 19 -2.90 4.30 -23.38
C THR A 19 -3.42 3.16 -22.51
N ALA A 20 -3.86 2.06 -23.12
CA ALA A 20 -4.34 0.86 -22.43
C ALA A 20 -3.23 0.19 -21.62
N ALA A 21 -2.03 0.04 -22.18
CA ALA A 21 -0.87 -0.50 -21.46
C ALA A 21 -0.48 0.39 -20.28
N THR A 22 -0.40 1.71 -20.50
CA THR A 22 -0.08 2.68 -19.44
C THR A 22 -1.14 2.65 -18.32
N GLY A 23 -2.42 2.59 -18.67
CA GLY A 23 -3.51 2.45 -17.69
C GLY A 23 -3.42 1.15 -16.89
N LEU A 24 -3.10 0.03 -17.55
CA LEU A 24 -2.89 -1.26 -16.89
C LEU A 24 -1.70 -1.20 -15.93
N TYR A 25 -0.57 -0.58 -16.32
CA TYR A 25 0.59 -0.41 -15.45
C TYR A 25 0.25 0.41 -14.21
N TRP A 26 -0.47 1.53 -14.36
CA TRP A 26 -0.91 2.33 -13.21
C TRP A 26 -1.86 1.56 -12.29
N PHE A 27 -2.80 0.81 -12.86
CA PHE A 27 -3.71 -0.03 -12.08
C PHE A 27 -2.93 -1.09 -11.27
N LEU A 28 -1.99 -1.80 -11.89
CA LEU A 28 -1.14 -2.77 -11.22
C LEU A 28 -0.28 -2.13 -10.13
N ALA A 29 0.27 -0.94 -10.37
CA ALA A 29 1.04 -0.20 -9.38
C ALA A 29 0.18 0.16 -8.16
N LEU A 30 -1.05 0.64 -8.36
CA LEU A 30 -1.98 0.96 -7.28
C LEU A 30 -2.38 -0.29 -6.48
N VAL A 31 -2.64 -1.41 -7.16
CA VAL A 31 -2.93 -2.69 -6.51
C VAL A 31 -1.74 -3.18 -5.67
N ALA A 32 -0.52 -3.07 -6.19
CA ALA A 32 0.69 -3.45 -5.47
C ALA A 32 0.90 -2.58 -4.21
N ILE A 33 0.73 -1.26 -4.34
CA ILE A 33 0.82 -0.32 -3.21
C ILE A 33 -0.28 -0.62 -2.18
N GLY A 34 -1.53 -0.80 -2.61
CA GLY A 34 -2.64 -1.13 -1.72
C GLY A 34 -2.43 -2.47 -0.99
N GLY A 35 -1.95 -3.49 -1.70
CA GLY A 35 -1.58 -4.77 -1.12
C GLY A 35 -0.45 -4.66 -0.11
N ALA A 36 0.62 -3.92 -0.43
CA ALA A 36 1.73 -3.67 0.48
C ALA A 36 1.30 -2.92 1.74
N LEU A 37 0.43 -1.92 1.61
CA LEU A 37 -0.15 -1.18 2.75
C LEU A 37 -1.04 -2.08 3.62
N ALA A 38 -1.84 -2.96 3.02
CA ALA A 38 -2.68 -3.89 3.77
C ALA A 38 -1.83 -4.91 4.55
N VAL A 39 -0.74 -5.40 3.95
CA VAL A 39 0.23 -6.30 4.61
C VAL A 39 0.98 -5.56 5.72
N ALA A 40 1.46 -4.34 5.44
CA ALA A 40 2.10 -3.49 6.43
C ALA A 40 1.16 -3.24 7.62
N GLY A 41 -0.10 -2.90 7.37
CA GLY A 41 -1.13 -2.69 8.39
C GLY A 41 -1.37 -3.90 9.29
N LYS A 42 -1.31 -5.12 8.74
CA LYS A 42 -1.40 -6.36 9.53
C LYS A 42 -0.14 -6.68 10.33
N LEU A 43 1.03 -6.31 9.79
CA LEU A 43 2.33 -6.46 10.44
C LEU A 43 2.63 -5.30 11.40
N THR A 44 1.85 -4.22 11.37
CA THR A 44 1.99 -3.09 12.27
C THR A 44 1.87 -3.63 13.69
N THR A 45 3.00 -3.58 14.35
CA THR A 45 3.18 -4.03 15.71
C THR A 45 2.13 -3.39 16.61
N ARG A 46 1.35 -4.21 17.33
CA ARG A 46 0.39 -3.72 18.33
C ARG A 46 1.17 -3.16 19.51
N LEU A 47 1.18 -1.85 19.64
CA LEU A 47 1.68 -1.17 20.82
C LEU A 47 0.51 -0.92 21.76
N ALA A 48 0.60 -1.40 22.99
CA ALA A 48 -0.37 -1.12 24.04
C ALA A 48 0.33 -0.52 25.26
N LEU A 49 -0.41 0.30 25.98
CA LEU A 49 0.08 1.10 27.09
C LEU A 49 -0.88 0.88 28.25
N GLU A 50 -0.44 0.10 29.23
CA GLU A 50 -1.27 -0.36 30.33
C GLU A 50 -0.81 0.30 31.65
N PRO A 51 -1.70 0.94 32.41
CA PRO A 51 -1.39 1.39 33.76
C PRO A 51 -1.31 0.19 34.69
N VAL A 52 -0.14 -0.04 35.29
CA VAL A 52 0.10 -1.12 36.24
C VAL A 52 0.36 -0.50 37.61
N GLN A 53 -0.40 -0.92 38.61
CA GLN A 53 -0.16 -0.53 39.99
C GLN A 53 0.94 -1.43 40.57
N GLY A 54 2.07 -0.82 40.94
CA GLY A 54 3.16 -1.52 41.60
C GLY A 54 2.78 -1.91 43.03
N ALA A 55 3.44 -2.94 43.56
CA ALA A 55 3.23 -3.41 44.93
C ALA A 55 3.62 -2.36 46.00
N ASP A 56 4.35 -1.33 45.59
CA ASP A 56 4.75 -0.12 46.31
C ASP A 56 3.67 0.98 46.30
N GLY A 57 2.51 0.74 45.67
CA GLY A 57 1.43 1.73 45.53
C GLY A 57 1.68 2.78 44.44
N GLN A 58 2.81 2.70 43.73
CA GLN A 58 3.17 3.60 42.64
C GLN A 58 2.47 3.18 41.34
N HIS A 59 1.94 4.14 40.58
CA HIS A 59 1.42 3.89 39.24
C HIS A 59 2.56 3.90 38.22
N ARG A 60 2.74 2.80 37.50
CA ARG A 60 3.74 2.67 36.42
C ARG A 60 3.03 2.41 35.10
N LEU A 61 3.59 2.91 34.01
CA LEU A 61 3.09 2.61 32.67
C LEU A 61 3.88 1.44 32.09
N ARG A 62 3.20 0.36 31.72
CA ARG A 62 3.80 -0.78 31.04
C ARG A 62 3.57 -0.64 29.54
N PHE A 63 4.65 -0.52 28.80
CA PHE A 63 4.63 -0.56 27.34
C PHE A 63 4.71 -2.01 26.89
N THR A 64 3.74 -2.47 26.12
CA THR A 64 3.78 -3.80 25.51
C THR A 64 3.78 -3.70 23.98
N ARG A 65 4.65 -4.50 23.37
CA ARG A 65 4.81 -4.69 21.92
C ARG A 65 4.32 -6.09 21.59
N ASN A 66 3.20 -6.22 20.89
CA ASN A 66 2.53 -7.50 20.60
C ASN A 66 2.31 -8.36 21.86
N GLY A 67 1.94 -7.71 22.98
CA GLY A 67 1.74 -8.39 24.27
C GLY A 67 3.03 -8.72 25.05
N GLN A 68 4.21 -8.49 24.47
CA GLN A 68 5.48 -8.61 25.21
C GLN A 68 5.90 -7.26 25.79
N PRO A 69 6.37 -7.22 27.05
CA PRO A 69 6.89 -5.98 27.63
C PRO A 69 8.12 -5.48 26.86
N LEU A 70 8.12 -4.20 26.50
CA LEU A 70 9.33 -3.50 26.04
C LEU A 70 10.22 -3.30 27.28
N ARG A 71 11.46 -3.80 27.22
CA ARG A 71 12.49 -3.62 28.25
C ARG A 71 13.27 -2.33 28.02
#